data_AF-A0A2E0FBU0-F1
#
_entry.id   AF-A0A2E0FBU0-F1
#
_cell.length_a   1.000
_cell.length_b   1.000
_cell.length_c   1.000
_cell.angle_alpha   90.00
_cell.angle_beta   90.00
_cell.angle_gamma   90.00
#
_symmetry.space_group_name_H-M   'P 1'
#
loop_
_entity.id
_entity.type
_entity.pdbx_description
1 polymer ?
#
loop_
_entity_poly.entity_id
_entity_poly.type
_entity_poly.pdbx_seq_one_letter_code
_entity_poly.pdbx_strand_id
1 'polypeptide(L)' 'MTDIEIIKRSEQAEGNFNNGEILEKKPIGFPQDGGKSRPYSNIFYWAHAWTNEKK' A
#
# COMPACT_ATOMS: atom_id res chain seq x y z
N MET A 1 -0.07 19.59 20.68
CA MET A 1 0.05 18.13 20.84
C MET A 1 -0.24 17.56 19.47
N THR A 2 0.71 16.90 18.83
CA THR A 2 0.50 16.36 17.48
C THR A 2 -0.05 14.96 17.64
N ASP A 3 -1.33 14.76 17.29
CA ASP A 3 -1.92 13.43 17.25
C ASP A 3 -1.33 12.66 16.07
N ILE A 4 -0.70 11.52 16.37
CA ILE A 4 -0.14 10.62 15.38
C ILE A 4 -1.18 9.56 15.08
N GLU A 5 -1.65 9.50 13.84
CA GLU A 5 -2.50 8.41 13.36
C GLU A 5 -1.65 7.21 12.91
N ILE A 6 -1.99 6.02 13.40
CA ILE A 6 -1.37 4.76 12.96
C ILE A 6 -2.35 4.00 12.07
N ILE A 7 -1.96 3.76 10.82
CA ILE A 7 -2.74 2.97 9.85
C ILE A 7 -2.28 1.51 9.90
N LYS A 8 -3.16 0.61 10.34
CA LYS A 8 -2.84 -0.82 10.42
C LYS A 8 -2.76 -1.44 9.04
N ARG A 9 -1.98 -2.52 8.89
CA ARG A 9 -1.84 -3.26 7.62
C ARG A 9 -3.18 -3.71 7.02
N SER A 10 -4.19 -4.01 7.84
CA SER A 10 -5.54 -4.38 7.40
C SER A 10 -6.31 -3.22 6.76
N GLU A 11 -5.94 -1.97 7.04
CA GLU A 11 -6.59 -0.75 6.51
C GLU A 11 -5.85 -0.16 5.30
N GLN A 12 -4.70 -0.75 4.94
CA GLN A 12 -3.89 -0.35 3.79
C GLN A 12 -4.42 -1.01 2.51
N ALA A 13 -4.33 -0.28 1.40
CA ALA A 13 -4.70 -0.79 0.09
C ALA A 13 -3.81 -1.98 -0.31
N GLU A 14 -4.38 -2.87 -1.13
CA GLU A 14 -3.71 -4.06 -1.65
C GLU A 14 -3.44 -3.90 -3.13
N GLY A 15 -2.36 -4.51 -3.60
CA GLY A 15 -1.99 -4.54 -5.00
C GLY A 15 -1.19 -5.79 -5.32
N ASN A 16 -1.02 -6.05 -6.61
CA ASN A 16 -0.11 -7.07 -7.07
C ASN A 16 0.56 -6.67 -8.39
N PHE A 17 1.70 -7.30 -8.64
CA PHE A 17 2.42 -7.26 -9.91
C PHE A 17 2.68 -8.66 -10.42
N ASN A 18 3.00 -8.75 -11.70
CA ASN A 18 3.32 -10.00 -12.39
C ASN A 18 2.29 -11.11 -12.13
N ASN A 19 1.00 -10.80 -12.37
CA ASN A 19 -0.12 -11.73 -12.18
C ASN A 19 -0.23 -12.34 -10.77
N GLY A 20 0.19 -11.62 -9.73
CA GLY A 20 0.06 -12.08 -8.34
C GLY A 20 1.33 -12.65 -7.71
N GLU A 21 2.44 -12.72 -8.45
CA GLU A 21 3.72 -13.21 -7.91
C GLU A 21 4.29 -12.27 -6.84
N ILE A 22 4.15 -10.96 -7.06
CA ILE A 22 4.54 -9.93 -6.12
C ILE A 22 3.28 -9.32 -5.53
N LEU A 23 3.15 -9.42 -4.22
CA LEU A 23 2.03 -8.86 -3.46
C LEU A 23 2.47 -7.55 -2.79
N GLU A 24 1.54 -6.61 -2.66
CA GLU A 24 1.80 -5.30 -2.08
C GLU A 24 0.80 -4.92 -1.00
N LYS A 25 1.31 -4.19 0.01
CA LYS A 25 0.52 -3.38 0.93
C LYS A 25 0.94 -1.93 0.82
N LYS A 26 -0.03 -1.08 0.47
CA LYS A 26 0.18 0.34 0.16
C LYS A 26 -0.35 1.21 1.31
N PRO A 27 0.51 1.69 2.23
CA PRO A 27 0.13 2.72 3.19
C PRO A 27 -0.18 4.05 2.53
N ILE A 28 0.37 4.34 1.34
CA ILE A 28 0.00 5.49 0.51
C ILE A 28 -0.17 4.95 -0.91
N GLY A 29 -1.41 4.83 -1.37
CA GLY A 29 -1.76 4.35 -2.72
C GLY A 29 -2.06 5.48 -3.69
N PHE A 30 -2.32 5.12 -4.94
CA PHE A 30 -2.89 6.04 -5.93
C PHE A 30 -4.36 6.34 -5.64
N PRO A 31 -4.94 7.41 -6.23
CA PRO A 31 -6.35 7.76 -6.02
C PRO A 31 -7.35 6.62 -6.26
N GLN A 32 -7.04 5.71 -7.19
CA GLN A 32 -7.86 4.55 -7.53
C GLN A 32 -7.64 3.31 -6.65
N ASP A 33 -6.57 3.26 -5.85
CA ASP A 33 -6.22 2.08 -5.04
C ASP A 33 -7.12 1.95 -3.80
N GLY A 34 -7.82 3.02 -3.41
CA GLY A 34 -8.56 3.08 -2.16
C GLY A 34 -7.64 3.03 -0.93
N GLY A 35 -8.20 2.61 0.22
CA GLY A 35 -7.50 2.58 1.50
C GLY A 35 -7.79 3.80 2.38
N LYS A 36 -7.32 3.75 3.64
CA LYS A 36 -7.64 4.77 4.64
C LYS A 36 -6.86 6.08 4.46
N SER A 37 -5.61 5.99 3.99
CA SER A 37 -4.79 7.15 3.72
C SER A 37 -5.28 7.89 2.47
N ARG A 38 -5.14 9.22 2.49
CA ARG A 38 -5.35 10.01 1.28
C ARG A 38 -4.15 9.85 0.34
N PRO A 39 -4.38 9.79 -0.98
CA PRO A 39 -3.29 9.78 -1.94
C PRO A 39 -2.47 11.07 -1.82
N TYR A 40 -1.14 10.95 -1.90
CA TYR A 40 -0.24 12.09 -1.89
C TYR A 40 -0.06 12.70 -3.29
N SER A 41 -0.07 11.85 -4.32
CA SER A 41 0.16 12.22 -5.71
C SER A 41 -0.49 11.21 -6.64
N ASN A 42 -0.66 11.59 -7.91
CA ASN A 42 -1.06 10.69 -8.99
C ASN A 42 0.14 9.99 -9.68
N ILE A 43 1.38 10.30 -9.28
CA ILE A 43 2.61 9.71 -9.86
C ILE A 43 3.52 9.02 -8.83
N PHE A 44 3.32 9.27 -7.54
CA PHE A 44 4.08 8.63 -6.46
C PHE A 44 3.16 7.90 -5.49
N TYR A 45 3.56 6.70 -5.10
CA TYR A 45 2.93 5.89 -4.06
C TYR A 45 4.02 5.16 -3.26
N TRP A 46 3.66 4.66 -2.07
CA TRP A 46 4.56 3.87 -1.23
C TRP A 46 3.92 2.51 -0.94
N ALA A 47 4.70 1.45 -1.14
CA ALA A 47 4.28 0.09 -0.84
C ALA A 47 5.38 -0.69 -0.13
N HIS A 48 4.96 -1.62 0.73
CA HIS A 48 5.76 -2.77 1.10
C HIS A 48 5.39 -3.93 0.17
N ALA A 49 6.35 -4.39 -0.64
CA ALA A 49 6.16 -5.46 -1.60
C ALA A 49 6.91 -6.73 -1.14
N TRP A 50 6.33 -7.90 -1.37
CA TRP A 50 6.95 -9.19 -1.05
C TRP A 50 6.51 -10.29 -2.02
N THR A 51 7.30 -11.35 -2.11
CA THR A 51 6.93 -12.61 -2.76
C THR A 51 6.73 -13.69 -1.71
N ASN A 52 5.84 -14.64 -1.98
CA ASN A 52 5.66 -15.83 -1.13
C ASN A 52 6.67 -16.93 -1.48
N GLU A 53 7.38 -16.80 -2.60
CA GLU A 53 8.41 -17.75 -2.98
C GLU A 53 9.66 -17.55 -2.11
N LYS A 54 10.03 -18.60 -1.37
CA LYS A 54 11.37 -18.69 -0.81
C LYS A 54 12.31 -19.07 -1.95
N LYS A 55 13.16 -18.15 -2.38
CA LYS A 55 14.35 -18.50 -3.17
C LYS A 55 15.28 -19.41 -2.36
#